data_AF-A0A5P9PQS0-F1
#
_entry.id   AF-A0A5P9PQS0-F1
#
_cell.length_a   1.000
_cell.length_b   1.000
_cell.length_c   1.000
_cell.angle_alpha   90.00
_cell.angle_beta   90.00
_cell.angle_gamma   90.00
#
_symmetry.space_group_name_H-M   'P 1'
#
loop_
_entity.id
_entity.type
_entity.pdbx_description
1 polymer ?
#
loop_
_entity_poly.entity_id
_entity_poly.type
_entity_poly.pdbx_seq_one_letter_code
_entity_poly.pdbx_strand_id
1 'polypeptide(L)'
;MAAPRHHRLRPRPPAPAGEPGTGRAARVLASVAANVTLLTALLYFYGLLRTQEFFAYFRVHYTLLGQTADEIFGRGVNGLLLPIAGAAGAGFLVLGLIRTLRHRLSAPRWQWLLRVTTPVAGGCGFVLIGLTAPVAIEPALFSGFAGLPGLGLALGVVLLAVAWHRLGASTGHRRSRMSVAEWVSAYTLVAFGLFWAVSDYARATSLRAAYETAVALPTQPAATLYSAQSLNLAADGVREDLCAQPDSAYKFRYTGLKLLLQSGGQYVFLPADWRRSRGTAFVVPRSDKLRLDFAPPKAVPAPAC
;
A
#
# COMPACT_ATOMS: atom_id res chain seq x y z
N MET A 1 15.76 -37.85 -78.23
CA MET A 1 15.02 -38.68 -77.26
C MET A 1 15.65 -38.48 -75.88
N ALA A 2 15.01 -37.69 -75.01
CA ALA A 2 15.53 -37.38 -73.67
C ALA A 2 14.75 -38.17 -72.61
N ALA A 3 15.47 -38.85 -71.73
CA ALA A 3 14.92 -39.70 -70.66
C ALA A 3 14.37 -38.87 -69.47
N PRO A 4 13.34 -39.33 -68.75
CA PRO A 4 12.75 -38.59 -67.64
C PRO A 4 13.55 -38.81 -66.33
N ARG A 5 13.86 -37.71 -65.63
CA ARG A 5 14.46 -37.74 -64.28
C ARG A 5 13.38 -38.02 -63.24
N HIS A 6 13.46 -39.16 -62.56
CA HIS A 6 12.66 -39.44 -61.37
C HIS A 6 13.15 -38.61 -60.18
N HIS A 7 12.34 -37.65 -59.72
CA HIS A 7 12.55 -36.99 -58.42
C HIS A 7 12.15 -37.96 -57.30
N ARG A 8 13.15 -38.53 -56.59
CA ARG A 8 12.92 -39.21 -55.31
C ARG A 8 12.53 -38.18 -54.25
N LEU A 9 11.27 -38.19 -53.81
CA LEU A 9 10.80 -37.48 -52.63
C LEU A 9 11.51 -38.05 -51.39
N ARG A 10 12.40 -37.26 -50.76
CA ARG A 10 12.95 -37.59 -49.45
C ARG A 10 11.82 -37.48 -48.40
N PRO A 11 11.62 -38.47 -47.51
CA PRO A 11 10.69 -38.32 -46.40
C PRO A 11 11.16 -37.20 -45.47
N ARG A 12 10.23 -36.28 -45.18
CA ARG A 12 10.45 -35.15 -44.27
C ARG A 12 10.67 -35.70 -42.85
N PRO A 13 11.75 -35.33 -42.14
CA PRO A 13 11.94 -35.78 -40.76
C PRO A 13 10.77 -35.27 -39.89
N PRO A 14 10.28 -36.08 -38.94
CA PRO A 14 9.22 -35.65 -38.03
C PRO A 14 9.70 -34.42 -37.26
N ALA A 15 8.88 -33.37 -37.25
CA ALA A 15 9.16 -32.16 -36.50
C ALA A 15 9.27 -32.51 -35.00
N PRO A 16 10.24 -31.95 -34.26
CA PRO A 16 10.33 -32.18 -32.82
C PRO A 16 9.04 -31.69 -32.16
N ALA A 17 8.36 -32.61 -31.47
CA ALA A 17 7.23 -32.31 -30.61
C ALA A 17 7.74 -31.53 -29.39
N GLY A 18 7.90 -30.22 -29.54
CA GLY A 18 8.11 -29.33 -28.41
C GLY A 18 6.82 -29.28 -27.59
N GLU A 19 6.85 -29.81 -26.37
CA GLU A 19 5.70 -29.85 -25.45
C GLU A 19 5.06 -28.46 -25.28
N PRO A 20 3.87 -28.22 -25.83
CA PRO A 20 3.25 -26.89 -25.83
C PRO A 20 2.72 -26.43 -24.46
N GLY A 21 2.69 -27.31 -23.45
CA GLY A 21 2.04 -27.09 -22.15
C GLY A 21 2.95 -26.45 -21.10
N THR A 22 4.19 -26.90 -20.97
CA THR A 22 5.10 -26.57 -19.86
C THR A 22 5.52 -25.10 -19.86
N GLY A 23 5.81 -24.55 -21.05
CA GLY A 23 6.17 -23.13 -21.19
C GLY A 23 5.01 -22.15 -20.97
N ARG A 24 3.76 -22.58 -21.23
CA ARG A 24 2.58 -21.74 -21.03
C ARG A 24 2.18 -21.67 -19.56
N ALA A 25 2.20 -22.81 -18.87
CA ALA A 25 1.97 -22.90 -17.44
C ALA A 25 3.03 -22.12 -16.64
N ALA A 26 4.31 -22.28 -16.97
CA ALA A 26 5.41 -21.54 -16.34
C ALA A 26 5.25 -20.02 -16.50
N ARG A 27 4.82 -19.55 -17.68
CA ARG A 27 4.59 -18.12 -17.93
C ARG A 27 3.41 -17.56 -17.13
N VAL A 28 2.33 -18.32 -17.00
CA VAL A 28 1.18 -17.94 -16.17
C VAL A 28 1.59 -17.88 -14.70
N LEU A 29 2.28 -18.91 -14.19
CA LEU A 29 2.79 -18.93 -12.81
C LEU A 29 3.73 -17.76 -12.52
N ALA A 30 4.68 -17.48 -13.43
CA ALA A 30 5.58 -16.33 -13.28
C ALA A 30 4.82 -14.99 -13.26
N SER A 31 3.78 -14.84 -14.09
CA SER A 31 2.96 -13.62 -14.09
C SER A 31 2.14 -13.46 -12.81
N VAL A 32 1.58 -14.55 -12.27
CA VAL A 32 0.84 -14.52 -11.02
C VAL A 32 1.79 -14.21 -9.87
N ALA A 33 2.96 -14.86 -9.82
CA ALA A 33 3.98 -14.60 -8.83
C ALA A 33 4.43 -13.13 -8.83
N ALA A 34 4.71 -12.54 -10.00
CA ALA A 34 5.09 -11.13 -10.10
C ALA A 34 4.01 -10.18 -9.53
N ASN A 35 2.74 -10.41 -9.88
CA ASN A 35 1.63 -9.57 -9.39
C ASN A 35 1.39 -9.74 -7.90
N VAL A 36 1.48 -10.97 -7.38
CA VAL A 36 1.37 -11.25 -5.94
C VAL A 36 2.52 -10.59 -5.19
N THR A 37 3.75 -10.68 -5.70
CA THR A 37 4.92 -10.01 -5.09
C THR A 37 4.76 -8.50 -5.07
N LEU A 38 4.33 -7.88 -6.18
CA LEU A 38 4.08 -6.44 -6.23
C LEU A 38 2.99 -6.03 -5.23
N LEU A 39 1.89 -6.78 -5.17
CA LEU A 39 0.80 -6.53 -4.23
C LEU A 39 1.30 -6.62 -2.77
N THR A 40 2.01 -7.69 -2.43
CA THR A 40 2.58 -7.87 -1.08
C THR A 40 3.56 -6.75 -0.74
N ALA A 41 4.40 -6.34 -1.69
CA ALA A 41 5.34 -5.24 -1.50
C ALA A 41 4.62 -3.90 -1.26
N LEU A 42 3.55 -3.60 -2.01
CA LEU A 42 2.74 -2.39 -1.80
C LEU A 42 2.03 -2.39 -0.44
N LEU A 43 1.49 -3.54 -0.03
CA LEU A 43 0.84 -3.71 1.28
C LEU A 43 1.83 -3.48 2.43
N TYR A 44 2.98 -4.14 2.38
CA TYR A 44 4.04 -3.97 3.37
C TYR A 44 4.54 -2.52 3.41
N PHE A 45 4.82 -1.94 2.24
CA PHE A 45 5.31 -0.58 2.11
C PHE A 45 4.32 0.46 2.65
N TYR A 46 3.03 0.33 2.34
CA TYR A 46 1.99 1.17 2.95
C TYR A 46 1.95 1.02 4.47
N GLY A 47 1.98 -0.22 4.99
CA GLY A 47 1.99 -0.49 6.42
C GLY A 47 3.16 0.18 7.14
N LEU A 48 4.34 0.15 6.52
CA LEU A 48 5.55 0.79 7.01
C LEU A 48 5.41 2.32 7.04
N LEU A 49 5.02 2.93 5.92
CA LEU A 49 4.83 4.39 5.83
C LEU A 49 3.74 4.88 6.78
N ARG A 50 2.63 4.14 6.88
CA ARG A 50 1.55 4.47 7.82
C ARG A 50 2.04 4.49 9.26
N THR A 51 2.89 3.53 9.62
CA THR A 51 3.49 3.47 10.94
C THR A 51 4.41 4.68 11.18
N GLN A 52 5.31 4.95 10.24
CA GLN A 52 6.25 6.06 10.33
C GLN A 52 5.52 7.40 10.51
N GLU A 53 4.58 7.72 9.63
CA GLU A 53 3.89 9.01 9.61
C GLU A 53 2.92 9.17 10.79
N PHE A 54 2.23 8.10 11.20
CA PHE A 54 1.35 8.12 12.36
C PHE A 54 2.13 8.39 13.66
N PHE A 55 3.23 7.67 13.90
CA PHE A 55 4.01 7.83 15.12
C PHE A 55 4.87 9.10 15.14
N ALA A 56 5.30 9.58 13.97
CA ALA A 56 5.98 10.87 13.85
C ALA A 56 5.11 12.02 14.40
N TYR A 57 3.79 11.96 14.24
CA TYR A 57 2.87 12.95 14.82
C TYR A 57 2.98 13.04 16.35
N PHE A 58 3.21 11.90 17.02
CA PHE A 58 3.36 11.78 18.47
C PHE A 58 4.82 11.89 18.94
N ARG A 59 5.76 12.25 18.04
CA ARG A 59 7.21 12.34 18.29
C ARG A 59 7.85 11.01 18.73
N VAL A 60 7.25 9.88 18.34
CA VAL A 60 7.81 8.55 18.58
C VAL A 60 8.48 8.05 17.31
N HIS A 61 9.75 7.67 17.40
CA HIS A 61 10.46 7.09 16.26
C HIS A 61 10.02 5.64 16.07
N TYR A 62 9.53 5.29 14.87
CA TYR A 62 8.90 3.99 14.60
C TYR A 62 9.84 2.79 14.82
N THR A 63 11.16 2.98 14.68
CA THR A 63 12.18 1.95 14.90
C THR A 63 12.23 1.43 16.33
N LEU A 64 11.80 2.25 17.30
CA LEU A 64 11.73 1.85 18.71
C LEU A 64 10.67 0.77 18.95
N LEU A 65 9.65 0.70 18.10
CA LEU A 65 8.50 -0.19 18.29
C LEU A 65 8.83 -1.65 18.05
N GLY A 66 9.96 -2.00 17.43
CA GLY A 66 10.38 -3.40 17.24
C GLY A 66 9.38 -4.27 16.47
N GLN A 67 8.61 -3.68 15.56
CA GLN A 67 7.48 -4.36 14.92
C GLN A 67 7.92 -5.49 13.99
N THR A 68 7.18 -6.59 14.03
CA THR A 68 7.38 -7.72 13.13
C THR A 68 6.85 -7.39 11.73
N ALA A 69 7.35 -8.11 10.72
CA ALA A 69 6.87 -7.94 9.35
C ALA A 69 5.36 -8.23 9.23
N ASP A 70 4.83 -9.16 10.03
CA ASP A 70 3.41 -9.52 10.07
C ASP A 70 2.53 -8.39 10.61
N GLU A 71 2.97 -7.69 11.67
CA GLU A 71 2.27 -6.50 12.20
C GLU A 71 2.19 -5.39 11.14
N ILE A 72 3.32 -5.14 10.46
CA ILE A 72 3.40 -4.14 9.38
C ILE A 72 2.49 -4.53 8.22
N PHE A 73 2.55 -5.79 7.79
CA PHE A 73 1.74 -6.31 6.68
C PHE A 73 0.24 -6.25 7.00
N GLY A 74 -0.18 -6.66 8.20
CA GLY A 74 -1.58 -6.59 8.63
C GLY A 74 -2.12 -5.16 8.64
N ARG A 75 -1.31 -4.19 9.08
CA ARG A 75 -1.66 -2.76 9.00
C ARG A 75 -1.75 -2.28 7.54
N GLY A 76 -0.87 -2.81 6.69
CA GLY A 76 -0.89 -2.73 5.24
C GLY A 76 -2.25 -3.07 4.63
N VAL A 77 -2.68 -4.31 4.88
CA VAL A 77 -3.95 -4.87 4.42
C VAL A 77 -5.13 -4.00 4.85
N ASN A 78 -5.21 -3.66 6.14
CA ASN A 78 -6.35 -2.91 6.66
C ASN A 78 -6.50 -1.52 6.02
N GLY A 79 -5.40 -0.83 5.73
CA GLY A 79 -5.46 0.50 5.13
C GLY A 79 -5.63 0.53 3.61
N LEU A 80 -5.16 -0.50 2.90
CA LEU A 80 -5.28 -0.58 1.43
C LEU A 80 -6.45 -1.42 0.93
N LEU A 81 -7.17 -2.14 1.81
CA LEU A 81 -8.28 -3.00 1.41
C LEU A 81 -9.33 -2.24 0.57
N LEU A 82 -9.78 -1.07 1.05
CA LEU A 82 -10.76 -0.26 0.34
C LEU A 82 -10.23 0.30 -0.99
N PRO A 83 -9.04 0.93 -1.06
CA PRO A 83 -8.44 1.32 -2.35
C PRO A 83 -8.29 0.18 -3.35
N ILE A 84 -7.81 -0.99 -2.91
CA ILE A 84 -7.62 -2.16 -3.78
C ILE A 84 -8.97 -2.70 -4.26
N ALA A 85 -9.96 -2.80 -3.37
CA ALA A 85 -11.31 -3.23 -3.73
C ALA A 85 -11.95 -2.25 -4.74
N GLY A 86 -11.77 -0.95 -4.53
CA GLY A 86 -12.22 0.10 -5.46
C GLY A 86 -11.55 -0.02 -6.84
N ALA A 87 -10.23 -0.21 -6.88
CA ALA A 87 -9.49 -0.40 -8.12
C ALA A 87 -9.90 -1.69 -8.87
N ALA A 88 -10.08 -2.79 -8.13
CA ALA A 88 -10.55 -4.05 -8.68
C ALA A 88 -11.98 -3.90 -9.24
N GLY A 89 -12.88 -3.28 -8.48
CA GLY A 89 -14.26 -2.98 -8.92
C GLY A 89 -14.29 -2.12 -10.18
N ALA A 90 -13.51 -1.04 -10.23
CA ALA A 90 -13.37 -0.20 -11.42
C ALA A 90 -12.85 -1.00 -12.62
N GLY A 91 -11.85 -1.87 -12.41
CA GLY A 91 -11.34 -2.77 -13.44
C GLY A 91 -12.42 -3.71 -13.98
N PHE A 92 -13.22 -4.33 -13.10
CA PHE A 92 -14.34 -5.18 -13.50
C PHE A 92 -15.41 -4.41 -14.28
N LEU A 93 -15.75 -3.19 -13.88
CA LEU A 93 -16.70 -2.34 -14.59
C LEU A 93 -16.20 -1.99 -15.99
N VAL A 94 -14.92 -1.62 -16.14
CA VAL A 94 -14.31 -1.34 -17.44
C VAL A 94 -14.33 -2.59 -18.33
N LEU A 95 -13.95 -3.74 -17.79
CA LEU A 95 -13.99 -5.01 -18.55
C LEU A 95 -15.41 -5.39 -18.96
N GLY A 96 -16.38 -5.22 -18.05
CA GLY A 96 -17.81 -5.44 -18.32
C GLY A 96 -18.34 -4.51 -19.41
N LEU A 97 -17.98 -3.24 -19.37
CA LEU A 97 -18.33 -2.26 -20.40
C LEU A 97 -17.73 -2.63 -21.76
N ILE A 98 -16.43 -2.96 -21.81
CA ILE A 98 -15.74 -3.41 -23.03
C ILE A 98 -16.42 -4.65 -23.60
N ARG A 99 -16.75 -5.64 -22.76
CA ARG A 99 -17.41 -6.88 -23.18
C ARG A 99 -18.82 -6.62 -23.71
N THR A 100 -19.58 -5.76 -23.03
CA THR A 100 -20.93 -5.38 -23.43
C THR A 100 -20.93 -4.62 -24.75
N LEU A 101 -20.07 -3.62 -24.90
CA LEU A 101 -19.92 -2.87 -26.15
C LEU A 101 -19.50 -3.78 -27.30
N ARG A 102 -18.56 -4.71 -27.07
CA ARG A 102 -18.14 -5.68 -28.09
C ARG A 102 -19.27 -6.60 -28.55
N HIS A 103 -20.19 -6.99 -27.65
CA HIS A 103 -21.33 -7.83 -27.99
C HIS A 103 -22.48 -7.05 -28.63
N ARG A 104 -22.69 -5.79 -28.23
CA ARG A 104 -23.79 -4.94 -28.72
C ARG A 104 -23.48 -4.27 -30.06
N LEU A 105 -22.20 -4.01 -30.36
CA LEU A 105 -21.78 -3.30 -31.57
C LEU A 105 -21.45 -4.27 -32.70
N SER A 106 -21.82 -3.91 -33.93
CA SER A 106 -21.40 -4.63 -35.13
C SER A 106 -19.88 -4.51 -35.33
N ALA A 107 -19.26 -5.49 -36.00
CA ALA A 107 -17.82 -5.52 -36.24
C ALA A 107 -17.25 -4.21 -36.84
N PRO A 108 -17.90 -3.53 -37.80
CA PRO A 108 -17.41 -2.26 -38.33
C PRO A 108 -17.46 -1.12 -37.30
N ARG A 109 -18.53 -1.06 -36.48
CA ARG A 109 -18.68 -0.04 -35.42
C ARG A 109 -17.67 -0.26 -34.30
N TRP A 110 -17.41 -1.51 -33.94
CA TRP A 110 -16.38 -1.86 -32.97
C TRP A 110 -14.98 -1.47 -33.46
N GLN A 111 -14.66 -1.72 -34.74
CA GLN A 111 -13.39 -1.30 -35.33
C GLN A 111 -13.25 0.22 -35.40
N TRP A 112 -14.32 0.94 -35.77
CA TRP A 112 -14.32 2.41 -35.75
C TRP A 112 -14.11 2.96 -34.34
N LEU A 113 -14.83 2.43 -33.34
CA LEU A 113 -14.68 2.82 -31.94
C LEU A 113 -13.24 2.60 -31.45
N LEU A 114 -12.62 1.46 -31.79
CA LEU A 114 -11.23 1.20 -31.46
C LEU A 114 -10.26 2.16 -32.16
N ARG A 115 -10.51 2.54 -33.42
CA ARG A 115 -9.67 3.51 -34.15
C ARG A 115 -9.71 4.91 -33.52
N VAL A 116 -10.84 5.33 -32.97
CA VAL A 116 -10.98 6.64 -32.30
C VAL A 116 -10.46 6.59 -30.87
N THR A 117 -10.82 5.55 -30.10
CA THR A 117 -10.45 5.44 -28.68
C THR A 117 -8.96 5.19 -28.46
N THR A 118 -8.26 4.53 -29.39
CA THR A 118 -6.82 4.25 -29.27
C THR A 118 -5.94 5.52 -29.24
N PRO A 119 -6.03 6.46 -30.20
CA PRO A 119 -5.26 7.70 -30.15
C PRO A 119 -5.71 8.62 -29.00
N VAL A 120 -7.01 8.63 -28.66
CA VAL A 120 -7.51 9.37 -27.49
C VAL A 120 -6.90 8.82 -26.20
N ALA A 121 -6.87 7.51 -26.02
CA ALA A 121 -6.23 6.86 -24.88
C ALA A 121 -4.73 7.18 -24.81
N GLY A 122 -4.02 7.16 -25.94
CA GLY A 122 -2.61 7.55 -26.01
C GLY A 122 -2.39 9.02 -25.63
N GLY A 123 -3.20 9.93 -26.16
CA GLY A 123 -3.16 11.36 -25.81
C GLY A 123 -3.47 11.61 -24.33
N CYS A 124 -4.53 11.00 -23.81
CA CYS A 124 -4.86 11.05 -22.38
C CYS A 124 -3.72 10.48 -21.52
N GLY A 125 -3.11 9.38 -21.94
CA GLY A 125 -1.98 8.79 -21.22
C GLY A 125 -0.76 9.72 -21.19
N PHE A 126 -0.44 10.36 -22.31
CA PHE A 126 0.64 11.35 -22.38
C PHE A 126 0.36 12.58 -21.51
N VAL A 127 -0.88 13.10 -21.54
CA VAL A 127 -1.30 14.21 -20.68
C VAL A 127 -1.21 13.82 -19.21
N LEU A 128 -1.67 12.63 -18.82
CA LEU A 128 -1.57 12.14 -17.45
C LEU A 128 -0.11 12.06 -16.99
N ILE A 129 0.79 11.49 -17.80
CA ILE A 129 2.24 11.46 -17.48
C ILE A 129 2.80 12.89 -17.38
N GLY A 130 2.49 13.75 -18.36
CA GLY A 130 2.95 15.14 -18.39
C GLY A 130 2.48 15.95 -17.19
N LEU A 131 1.27 15.71 -16.69
CA LEU A 131 0.72 16.34 -15.49
C LEU A 131 1.43 15.90 -14.21
N THR A 132 2.07 14.73 -14.19
CA THR A 132 2.81 14.24 -13.01
C THR A 132 4.19 14.85 -12.86
N ALA A 133 4.83 15.27 -13.96
CA ALA A 133 6.19 15.83 -13.93
C ALA A 133 6.29 17.14 -13.12
N PRO A 134 5.37 18.12 -13.25
CA PRO A 134 5.36 19.31 -12.40
C PRO A 134 5.17 18.99 -10.92
N VAL A 135 4.39 17.95 -10.59
CA VAL A 135 4.13 17.56 -9.20
C VAL A 135 5.38 17.02 -8.52
N ALA A 136 6.23 16.31 -9.26
CA ALA A 136 7.52 15.84 -8.76
C ALA A 136 8.49 17.01 -8.46
N ILE A 137 8.34 18.14 -9.16
CA ILE A 137 9.20 19.32 -9.02
C ILE A 137 8.67 20.24 -7.91
N GLU A 138 7.35 20.45 -7.83
CA GLU A 138 6.74 21.37 -6.88
C GLU A 138 5.56 20.73 -6.12
N PRO A 139 5.84 19.94 -5.06
CA PRO A 139 4.83 19.16 -4.34
C PRO A 139 3.73 19.99 -3.67
N ALA A 140 4.00 21.27 -3.39
CA ALA A 140 3.12 22.15 -2.62
C ALA A 140 1.79 22.45 -3.31
N LEU A 141 1.78 22.56 -4.64
CA LEU A 141 0.61 22.91 -5.46
C LEU A 141 -0.48 21.83 -5.48
N PHE A 142 -0.14 20.57 -5.15
CA PHE A 142 -1.05 19.42 -5.29
C PHE A 142 -1.29 18.66 -3.98
N SER A 143 -0.98 19.28 -2.84
CA SER A 143 -1.14 18.71 -1.50
C SER A 143 -2.57 18.24 -1.17
N GLY A 144 -3.60 18.73 -1.87
CA GLY A 144 -4.99 18.32 -1.71
C GLY A 144 -5.37 16.99 -2.40
N PHE A 145 -4.53 16.45 -3.28
CA PHE A 145 -4.85 15.32 -4.16
C PHE A 145 -3.95 14.11 -3.92
N ALA A 146 -3.91 13.64 -2.68
CA ALA A 146 -3.05 12.53 -2.27
C ALA A 146 -3.25 11.25 -3.11
N GLY A 147 -2.18 10.79 -3.75
CA GLY A 147 -2.14 9.55 -4.54
C GLY A 147 -2.54 9.71 -6.02
N LEU A 148 -3.18 10.81 -6.41
CA LEU A 148 -3.57 11.05 -7.80
C LEU A 148 -2.39 11.18 -8.78
N PRO A 149 -1.26 11.83 -8.44
CA PRO A 149 -0.10 11.88 -9.34
C PRO A 149 0.45 10.49 -9.66
N GLY A 150 0.71 9.67 -8.63
CA GLY A 150 1.18 8.30 -8.85
C GLY A 150 0.20 7.43 -9.64
N LEU A 151 -1.11 7.55 -9.37
CA LEU A 151 -2.15 6.86 -10.13
C LEU A 151 -2.22 7.34 -11.58
N GLY A 152 -2.08 8.65 -11.81
CA GLY A 152 -2.01 9.25 -13.13
C GLY A 152 -0.83 8.72 -13.94
N LEU A 153 0.34 8.60 -13.31
CA LEU A 153 1.52 7.98 -13.93
C LEU A 153 1.25 6.52 -14.31
N ALA A 154 0.76 5.71 -13.36
CA ALA A 154 0.48 4.30 -13.61
C ALA A 154 -0.56 4.09 -14.72
N LEU A 155 -1.69 4.83 -14.66
CA LEU A 155 -2.74 4.77 -15.69
C LEU A 155 -2.24 5.29 -17.03
N GLY A 156 -1.46 6.38 -17.03
CA GLY A 156 -0.92 6.97 -18.25
C GLY A 156 0.02 6.03 -18.98
N VAL A 157 0.90 5.33 -18.25
CA VAL A 157 1.80 4.31 -18.82
C VAL A 157 1.00 3.13 -19.39
N VAL A 158 -0.03 2.64 -18.68
CA VAL A 158 -0.90 1.57 -19.19
C VAL A 158 -1.60 1.99 -20.48
N LEU A 159 -2.21 3.18 -20.50
CA LEU A 159 -2.90 3.70 -21.69
C LEU A 159 -1.96 3.88 -22.87
N LEU A 160 -0.76 4.42 -22.63
CA LEU A 160 0.26 4.63 -23.66
C LEU A 160 0.76 3.29 -24.22
N ALA A 161 1.06 2.31 -23.37
CA ALA A 161 1.50 0.99 -23.79
C ALA A 161 0.43 0.26 -24.63
N VAL A 162 -0.83 0.35 -24.20
CA VAL A 162 -1.96 -0.23 -24.95
C VAL A 162 -2.14 0.47 -26.29
N ALA A 163 -2.07 1.81 -26.32
CA ALA A 163 -2.19 2.59 -27.55
C ALA A 163 -1.06 2.27 -28.54
N TRP A 164 0.18 2.26 -28.06
CA TRP A 164 1.37 1.93 -28.85
C TRP A 164 1.27 0.54 -29.49
N HIS A 165 0.88 -0.47 -28.70
CA HIS A 165 0.73 -1.84 -29.19
C HIS A 165 -0.40 -1.96 -30.23
N ARG A 166 -1.50 -1.20 -30.05
CA ARG A 166 -2.64 -1.21 -31.00
C ARG A 166 -2.30 -0.51 -32.31
N LEU A 167 -1.61 0.62 -32.24
CA LEU A 167 -1.18 1.39 -33.41
C LEU A 167 -0.15 0.60 -34.23
N GLY A 168 0.85 -0.01 -33.58
CA GLY A 168 1.85 -0.85 -34.24
C GLY A 168 1.27 -2.12 -34.89
N ALA A 169 0.14 -2.62 -34.41
CA ALA A 169 -0.56 -3.74 -35.03
C ALA A 169 -1.36 -3.34 -36.30
N SER A 170 -1.69 -2.05 -36.46
CA SER A 170 -2.53 -1.55 -37.55
C SER A 170 -1.73 -1.10 -38.79
N THR A 171 -0.45 -0.73 -38.61
CA THR A 171 0.42 -0.18 -39.67
C THR A 171 1.19 -1.23 -40.48
N GLY A 172 0.82 -2.51 -40.39
CA GLY A 172 1.39 -3.58 -41.23
C GLY A 172 2.87 -3.94 -40.98
N HIS A 173 3.57 -3.19 -40.12
CA HIS A 173 4.91 -3.53 -39.67
C HIS A 173 4.83 -4.77 -38.78
N ARG A 174 5.28 -5.92 -39.32
CA ARG A 174 5.47 -7.24 -38.66
C ARG A 174 5.02 -7.24 -37.20
N ARG A 175 3.73 -7.57 -36.93
CA ARG A 175 3.15 -7.93 -35.63
C ARG A 175 4.10 -7.59 -34.48
N SER A 176 4.28 -6.29 -34.20
CA SER A 176 5.32 -5.82 -33.29
C SER A 176 4.97 -6.39 -31.91
N ARG A 177 5.52 -7.57 -31.61
CA ARG A 177 5.50 -8.11 -30.27
C ARG A 177 6.31 -7.08 -29.52
N MET A 178 5.68 -6.41 -28.55
CA MET A 178 6.44 -5.58 -27.62
C MET A 178 7.68 -6.36 -27.21
N SER A 179 8.83 -5.72 -27.34
CA SER A 179 10.07 -6.32 -26.85
C SER A 179 9.87 -6.66 -25.38
N VAL A 180 10.50 -7.74 -24.91
CA VAL A 180 10.51 -8.05 -23.47
C VAL A 180 10.97 -6.83 -22.67
N ALA A 181 11.91 -6.06 -23.22
CA ALA A 181 12.37 -4.80 -22.64
C ALA A 181 11.25 -3.75 -22.50
N GLU A 182 10.40 -3.56 -23.52
CA GLU A 182 9.28 -2.60 -23.44
C GLU A 182 8.25 -3.03 -22.39
N TRP A 183 7.97 -4.34 -22.28
CA TRP A 183 7.05 -4.87 -21.27
C TRP A 183 7.58 -4.69 -19.85
N VAL A 184 8.86 -4.98 -19.65
CA VAL A 184 9.54 -4.80 -18.36
C VAL A 184 9.57 -3.31 -17.99
N SER A 185 9.92 -2.42 -18.92
CA SER A 185 9.92 -0.97 -18.68
C SER A 185 8.53 -0.44 -18.32
N ALA A 186 7.49 -0.83 -19.06
CA ALA A 186 6.11 -0.44 -18.75
C ALA A 186 5.69 -0.95 -17.37
N TYR A 187 5.99 -2.21 -17.05
CA TYR A 187 5.67 -2.80 -15.75
C TYR A 187 6.37 -2.07 -14.60
N THR A 188 7.67 -1.77 -14.74
CA THR A 188 8.45 -1.04 -13.73
C THR A 188 7.93 0.39 -13.52
N LEU A 189 7.58 1.10 -14.60
CA LEU A 189 7.00 2.45 -14.49
C LEU A 189 5.63 2.45 -13.83
N VAL A 190 4.79 1.45 -14.13
CA VAL A 190 3.50 1.25 -13.45
C VAL A 190 3.72 0.96 -11.97
N ALA A 191 4.64 0.04 -11.64
CA ALA A 191 4.99 -0.26 -10.25
C ALA A 191 5.46 1.01 -9.52
N PHE A 192 6.36 1.79 -10.11
CA PHE A 192 6.83 3.06 -9.56
C PHE A 192 5.68 4.05 -9.31
N GLY A 193 4.77 4.21 -10.28
CA GLY A 193 3.57 5.03 -10.10
C GLY A 193 2.66 4.55 -8.96
N LEU A 194 2.51 3.23 -8.80
CA LEU A 194 1.76 2.66 -7.67
C LEU A 194 2.46 2.90 -6.32
N PHE A 195 3.78 2.71 -6.24
CA PHE A 195 4.55 3.03 -5.02
C PHE A 195 4.44 4.51 -4.66
N TRP A 196 4.49 5.40 -5.65
CA TRP A 196 4.27 6.83 -5.43
C TRP A 196 2.84 7.12 -4.94
N ALA A 197 1.83 6.55 -5.61
CA ALA A 197 0.44 6.71 -5.20
C ALA A 197 0.19 6.25 -3.77
N VAL A 198 0.74 5.08 -3.41
CA VAL A 198 0.67 4.51 -2.06
C VAL A 198 1.38 5.40 -1.05
N SER A 199 2.53 5.97 -1.41
CA SER A 199 3.26 6.89 -0.54
C SER A 199 2.42 8.11 -0.19
N ASP A 200 1.89 8.82 -1.18
CA ASP A 200 1.08 10.01 -0.97
C ASP A 200 -0.20 9.70 -0.20
N TYR A 201 -0.87 8.59 -0.55
CA TYR A 201 -2.05 8.10 0.14
C TYR A 201 -1.76 7.77 1.62
N ALA A 202 -0.64 7.10 1.91
CA ALA A 202 -0.22 6.80 3.27
C ALA A 202 0.00 8.07 4.08
N ARG A 203 0.68 9.08 3.53
CA ARG A 203 0.95 10.34 4.24
C ARG A 203 -0.33 11.09 4.59
N ALA A 204 -1.23 11.25 3.62
CA ALA A 204 -2.49 11.97 3.82
C ALA A 204 -3.40 11.26 4.83
N THR A 205 -3.55 9.95 4.72
CA THR A 205 -4.43 9.18 5.62
C THR A 205 -3.85 9.05 7.02
N SER A 206 -2.53 8.93 7.17
CA SER A 206 -1.88 8.74 8.48
C SER A 206 -1.88 10.00 9.32
N LEU A 207 -1.63 11.17 8.72
CA LEU A 207 -1.71 12.45 9.43
C LEU A 207 -3.13 12.73 9.93
N ARG A 208 -4.13 12.46 9.09
CA ARG A 208 -5.54 12.57 9.49
C ARG A 208 -5.88 11.62 10.64
N ALA A 209 -5.50 10.34 10.52
CA ALA A 209 -5.75 9.35 11.56
C ALA A 209 -5.03 9.70 12.88
N ALA A 210 -3.81 10.22 12.83
CA ALA A 210 -3.08 10.65 14.01
C ALA A 210 -3.74 11.85 14.69
N TYR A 211 -4.20 12.83 13.91
CA TYR A 211 -4.96 13.96 14.42
C TYR A 211 -6.28 13.52 15.06
N GLU A 212 -7.07 12.68 14.39
CA GLU A 212 -8.33 12.13 14.91
C GLU A 212 -8.10 11.36 16.21
N THR A 213 -7.00 10.59 16.29
CA THR A 213 -6.59 9.88 17.51
C THR A 213 -6.23 10.84 18.65
N ALA A 214 -5.49 11.91 18.35
CA ALA A 214 -5.12 12.91 19.33
C ALA A 214 -6.34 13.69 19.88
N VAL A 215 -7.30 14.02 19.01
CA VAL A 215 -8.55 14.68 19.40
C VAL A 215 -9.43 13.75 20.24
N ALA A 216 -9.48 12.46 19.90
CA ALA A 216 -10.23 11.46 20.63
C ALA A 216 -9.51 10.97 21.91
N LEU A 217 -8.28 11.40 22.18
CA LEU A 217 -7.48 10.91 23.31
C LEU A 217 -8.20 11.01 24.67
N PRO A 218 -8.92 12.11 25.00
CA PRO A 218 -9.65 12.21 26.26
C PRO A 218 -10.81 11.21 26.39
N THR A 219 -11.35 10.70 25.28
CA THR A 219 -12.43 9.70 25.27
C THR A 219 -11.93 8.26 25.18
N GLN A 220 -10.61 8.05 25.04
CA GLN A 220 -10.03 6.71 25.09
C GLN A 220 -10.04 6.14 26.53
N PRO A 221 -10.00 4.81 26.70
CA PRO A 221 -9.86 4.19 28.01
C PRO A 221 -8.68 4.77 28.80
N ALA A 222 -8.89 5.03 30.10
CA ALA A 222 -7.80 5.38 30.99
C ALA A 222 -6.89 4.15 31.17
N ALA A 223 -5.59 4.33 31.01
CA ALA A 223 -4.59 3.29 31.23
C ALA A 223 -3.84 3.60 32.53
N THR A 224 -3.86 2.64 33.47
CA THR A 224 -3.06 2.71 34.69
C THR A 224 -1.90 1.74 34.55
N LEU A 225 -0.68 2.24 34.66
CA LEU A 225 0.54 1.43 34.57
C LEU A 225 1.07 1.16 35.98
N TYR A 226 1.13 -0.10 36.36
CA TYR A 226 1.78 -0.56 37.57
C TYR A 226 3.18 -1.06 37.24
N SER A 227 4.16 -0.72 38.08
CA SER A 227 5.55 -1.11 37.90
C SER A 227 6.19 -1.55 39.22
N ALA A 228 7.06 -2.56 39.16
CA ALA A 228 7.88 -2.98 40.29
C ALA A 228 8.92 -1.92 40.70
N GLN A 229 9.38 -1.09 39.75
CA GLN A 229 10.42 -0.06 39.95
C GLN A 229 9.92 1.30 39.44
N SER A 230 10.48 2.40 39.98
CA SER A 230 10.15 3.72 39.47
C SER A 230 10.68 3.85 38.04
N LEU A 231 9.77 4.19 37.14
CA LEU A 231 10.03 4.52 35.75
C LEU A 231 10.24 6.03 35.55
N ASN A 232 10.03 6.84 36.59
CA ASN A 232 10.17 8.30 36.57
C ASN A 232 9.47 8.96 35.36
N LEU A 233 8.21 8.57 35.11
CA LEU A 233 7.42 9.09 34.00
C LEU A 233 6.86 10.48 34.38
N ALA A 234 7.61 11.52 34.06
CA ALA A 234 7.25 12.90 34.38
C ALA A 234 6.67 13.64 33.17
N ALA A 235 5.38 13.99 33.23
CA ALA A 235 4.72 14.92 32.32
C ALA A 235 3.50 15.56 33.00
N ASP A 236 3.02 16.68 32.45
CA ASP A 236 1.77 17.29 32.88
C ASP A 236 0.64 16.24 32.89
N GLY A 237 -0.15 16.22 33.98
CA GLY A 237 -1.28 15.30 34.12
C GLY A 237 -0.93 13.84 34.46
N VAL A 238 0.34 13.45 34.43
CA VAL A 238 0.79 12.11 34.84
C VAL A 238 1.18 12.14 36.32
N ARG A 239 0.65 11.19 37.10
CA ARG A 239 0.95 11.07 38.53
C ARG A 239 1.57 9.70 38.82
N GLU A 240 2.72 9.73 39.50
CA GLU A 240 3.36 8.58 40.11
C GLU A 240 2.93 8.50 41.58
N ASP A 241 2.27 7.41 41.95
CA ASP A 241 1.94 7.09 43.34
C ASP A 241 2.79 5.90 43.81
N LEU A 242 3.33 6.00 45.04
CA LEU A 242 3.98 4.88 45.71
C LEU A 242 2.92 3.99 46.36
N CYS A 243 2.90 2.72 45.99
CA CYS A 243 2.00 1.73 46.54
C CYS A 243 2.53 1.24 47.89
N ALA A 244 1.83 1.56 48.98
CA ALA A 244 2.31 1.39 50.35
C ALA A 244 2.21 -0.05 50.87
N GLN A 245 1.62 -0.96 50.10
CA GLN A 245 1.45 -2.36 50.51
C GLN A 245 2.80 -3.11 50.60
N PRO A 246 3.17 -3.65 51.79
CA PRO A 246 4.44 -4.34 52.00
C PRO A 246 4.66 -5.50 51.02
N ASP A 247 3.61 -6.29 50.77
CA ASP A 247 3.67 -7.51 49.95
C ASP A 247 3.29 -7.29 48.47
N SER A 248 3.05 -6.05 48.04
CA SER A 248 2.70 -5.79 46.63
C SER A 248 3.88 -6.05 45.70
N ALA A 249 3.65 -6.81 44.63
CA ALA A 249 4.62 -7.03 43.55
C ALA A 249 4.91 -5.75 42.75
N TYR A 250 3.96 -4.80 42.71
CA TYR A 250 4.10 -3.53 42.01
C TYR A 250 4.15 -2.38 43.03
N LYS A 251 5.28 -1.68 43.09
CA LYS A 251 5.53 -0.61 44.07
C LYS A 251 5.13 0.77 43.57
N PHE A 252 4.96 0.94 42.27
CA PHE A 252 4.66 2.23 41.66
C PHE A 252 3.41 2.12 40.78
N ARG A 253 2.57 3.15 40.83
CA ARG A 253 1.38 3.29 39.99
C ARG A 253 1.41 4.61 39.25
N TYR A 254 1.24 4.54 37.94
CA TYR A 254 1.16 5.68 37.04
C TYR A 254 -0.27 5.87 36.55
N THR A 255 -0.84 7.03 36.83
CA THR A 255 -2.18 7.42 36.39
C THR A 255 -2.12 8.64 35.47
N GLY A 256 -3.22 8.94 34.77
CA GLY A 256 -3.27 10.03 33.80
C GLY A 256 -2.74 9.66 32.40
N LEU A 257 -2.52 8.37 32.15
CA LEU A 257 -2.03 7.85 30.88
C LEU A 257 -3.17 7.30 30.00
N LYS A 258 -2.94 7.32 28.70
CA LYS A 258 -3.72 6.66 27.66
C LYS A 258 -2.77 5.78 26.86
N LEU A 259 -3.17 4.53 26.58
CA LEU A 259 -2.37 3.65 25.73
C LEU A 259 -2.69 3.97 24.27
N LEU A 260 -1.69 4.46 23.53
CA LEU A 260 -1.82 4.74 22.10
C LEU A 260 -1.76 3.45 21.28
N LEU A 261 -0.77 2.61 21.56
CA LEU A 261 -0.59 1.32 20.90
C LEU A 261 0.31 0.41 21.74
N GLN A 262 0.08 -0.89 21.62
CA GLN A 262 1.06 -1.93 21.91
C GLN A 262 1.52 -2.56 20.60
N SER A 263 2.84 -2.54 20.31
CA SER A 263 3.41 -3.17 19.10
C SER A 263 4.84 -3.61 19.37
N GLY A 264 5.27 -4.73 18.79
CA GLY A 264 6.66 -5.24 18.89
C GLY A 264 7.24 -5.26 20.30
N GLY A 265 6.41 -5.59 21.29
CA GLY A 265 6.81 -5.66 22.70
C GLY A 265 7.01 -4.31 23.38
N GLN A 266 6.59 -3.20 22.76
CA GLN A 266 6.61 -1.87 23.38
C GLN A 266 5.19 -1.38 23.68
N TYR A 267 5.04 -0.67 24.79
CA TYR A 267 3.87 0.13 25.11
C TYR A 267 4.15 1.60 24.84
N VAL A 268 3.26 2.24 24.08
CA VAL A 268 3.34 3.69 23.84
C VAL A 268 2.22 4.37 24.60
N PHE A 269 2.58 5.15 25.62
CA PHE A 269 1.65 5.94 26.41
C PHE A 269 1.71 7.42 26.04
N LEU A 270 0.54 8.06 26.12
CA LEU A 270 0.39 9.50 26.06
C LEU A 270 -0.29 9.98 27.35
N PRO A 271 0.09 11.14 27.90
CA PRO A 271 -0.72 11.86 28.88
C PRO A 271 -2.13 12.12 28.35
N ALA A 272 -3.13 12.10 29.23
CA ALA A 272 -4.53 12.33 28.84
C ALA A 272 -4.79 13.71 28.22
N ASP A 273 -3.97 14.71 28.56
CA ASP A 273 -4.03 16.09 28.07
C ASP A 273 -2.96 16.38 27.00
N TRP A 274 -2.38 15.33 26.38
CA TRP A 274 -1.33 15.46 25.38
C TRP A 274 -1.73 16.44 24.26
N ARG A 275 -0.79 17.33 23.90
CA ARG A 275 -0.94 18.29 22.80
C ARG A 275 0.30 18.25 21.92
N ARG A 276 0.13 18.40 20.60
CA ARG A 276 1.24 18.37 19.64
C ARG A 276 2.37 19.36 19.94
N SER A 277 2.08 20.52 20.53
CA SER A 277 3.08 21.54 20.86
C SER A 277 3.94 21.21 22.08
N ARG A 278 3.38 20.56 23.11
CA ARG A 278 4.00 20.40 24.44
C ARG A 278 4.10 18.96 24.95
N GLY A 279 3.35 18.04 24.35
CA GLY A 279 3.12 16.71 24.87
C GLY A 279 4.30 15.78 24.66
N THR A 280 4.58 14.99 25.69
CA THR A 280 5.60 13.93 25.68
C THR A 280 4.91 12.57 25.49
N ALA A 281 5.49 11.71 24.67
CA ALA A 281 5.08 10.32 24.55
C ALA A 281 6.08 9.44 25.31
N PHE A 282 5.59 8.42 26.01
CA PHE A 282 6.42 7.47 26.74
C PHE A 282 6.43 6.13 26.02
N VAL A 283 7.61 5.63 25.70
CA VAL A 283 7.79 4.29 25.15
C VAL A 283 8.38 3.42 26.26
N VAL A 284 7.62 2.41 26.69
CA VAL A 284 8.00 1.54 27.80
C VAL A 284 8.07 0.10 27.29
N PRO A 285 9.20 -0.61 27.46
CA PRO A 285 9.33 -1.99 27.04
C PRO A 285 8.43 -2.89 27.89
N ARG A 286 7.77 -3.85 27.24
CA ARG A 286 6.98 -4.85 27.91
C ARG A 286 7.88 -5.74 28.74
N SER A 287 7.50 -5.93 30.01
CA SER A 287 8.12 -6.90 30.90
C SER A 287 7.06 -7.49 31.83
N ASP A 288 7.42 -8.58 32.48
CA ASP A 288 6.68 -9.21 33.58
C ASP A 288 6.59 -8.33 34.84
N LYS A 289 7.43 -7.30 34.93
CA LYS A 289 7.44 -6.31 36.02
C LYS A 289 6.42 -5.18 35.82
N LEU A 290 5.66 -5.21 34.74
CA LEU A 290 4.63 -4.22 34.42
C LEU A 290 3.26 -4.86 34.34
N ARG A 291 2.26 -4.16 34.88
CA ARG A 291 0.84 -4.51 34.73
C ARG A 291 0.05 -3.31 34.23
N LEU A 292 -0.92 -3.57 33.35
CA LEU A 292 -1.81 -2.56 32.79
C LEU A 292 -3.24 -2.85 33.18
N ASP A 293 -3.89 -1.84 33.75
CA ASP A 293 -5.31 -1.86 34.02
C ASP A 293 -6.00 -0.79 33.15
N PHE A 294 -7.11 -1.16 32.51
CA PHE A 294 -7.91 -0.24 31.71
C PHE A 294 -9.24 0.07 32.39
N ALA A 295 -9.61 1.34 32.38
CA ALA A 295 -10.85 1.83 32.96
C ALA A 295 -11.56 2.80 32.01
N PRO A 296 -12.84 3.12 32.26
CA PRO A 296 -13.55 4.15 31.49
C PRO A 296 -12.78 5.49 31.44
N PRO A 297 -13.02 6.35 30.42
CA PRO A 297 -12.14 7.49 30.13
C PRO A 297 -11.94 8.49 31.27
N LYS A 298 -12.94 8.62 32.16
CA LYS A 298 -12.95 9.52 33.34
C LYS A 298 -12.94 8.75 34.66
N ALA A 299 -12.54 7.49 34.66
CA ALA A 299 -12.46 6.72 35.88
C ALA A 299 -11.46 7.37 36.84
N VAL A 300 -11.89 7.61 38.07
CA VAL A 300 -11.02 8.06 39.14
C VAL A 300 -10.32 6.81 39.68
N PRO A 301 -8.97 6.73 39.65
CA PRO A 301 -8.24 5.61 40.22
C PRO A 301 -8.58 5.45 41.70
N ALA A 302 -8.53 4.22 42.22
CA ALA A 302 -8.68 3.99 43.64
C ALA A 302 -7.66 4.83 44.43
N PRO A 303 -8.05 5.46 45.56
CA PRO A 303 -7.19 6.39 46.28
C PRO A 303 -5.90 5.74 46.80
N ALA A 304 -5.90 4.41 46.99
CA ALA A 304 -4.74 3.65 47.46
C ALA A 304 -4.34 2.53 46.49
N CYS A 305 -3.04 2.31 46.45
CA CYS A 305 -2.32 1.06 46.26
C CYS A 305 -1.24 1.05 47.39
#